data_AF-A0A933CPF4-F1
#
_entry.id   AF-A0A933CPF4-F1
#
_cell.length_a   1.000
_cell.length_b   1.000
_cell.length_c   1.000
_cell.angle_alpha   90.00
_cell.angle_beta   90.00
_cell.angle_gamma   90.00
#
_symmetry.space_group_name_H-M   'P 1'
#
loop_
_entity.id
_entity.type
_entity.pdbx_description
1 polymer ?
#
loop_
_entity_poly.entity_id
_entity_poly.type
_entity_poly.pdbx_seq_one_letter_code
_entity_poly.pdbx_strand_id
1 'polypeptide(L)'
;MRLTGDQAEAIRRCVHRFDPEAEVALFGSRTEDARRGGDIDLLIISKHIGVRERLCLQSALEDALGLRKIDLVIVPDVEKNLFAKFV
;
A
#
# COMPACT_ATOMS: atom_id res chain seq x y z
N MET A 1 13.38 5.18 1.72
CA MET A 1 12.76 4.49 2.90
C MET A 1 12.65 3.00 2.60
N ARG A 2 13.44 2.14 3.24
CA ARG A 2 13.40 0.69 2.97
C ARG A 2 12.45 0.01 3.95
N LEU A 3 11.33 -0.54 3.46
CA LEU A 3 10.54 -1.47 4.26
C LEU A 3 11.41 -2.68 4.59
N THR A 4 11.32 -3.16 5.83
CA THR A 4 11.93 -4.44 6.20
C THR A 4 11.16 -5.59 5.54
N GLY A 5 11.79 -6.75 5.38
CA GLY A 5 11.12 -7.94 4.83
C GLY A 5 9.85 -8.28 5.63
N ASP A 6 9.92 -8.17 6.96
CA ASP A 6 8.80 -8.43 7.86
C ASP A 6 7.63 -7.46 7.65
N GLN A 7 7.91 -6.18 7.38
CA GLN A 7 6.87 -5.20 7.07
C GLN A 7 6.22 -5.47 5.72
N ALA A 8 7.01 -5.81 4.69
CA ALA A 8 6.47 -6.17 3.38
C ALA A 8 5.58 -7.42 3.46
N GLU A 9 5.99 -8.42 4.23
CA GLU A 9 5.19 -9.60 4.53
C GLU A 9 3.91 -9.25 5.30
N ALA A 10 3.99 -8.41 6.32
CA ALA A 10 2.83 -7.97 7.09
C ALA A 10 1.79 -7.26 6.20
N ILE A 11 2.25 -6.36 5.32
CA ILE A 11 1.40 -5.68 4.35
C ILE A 11 0.71 -6.70 3.45
N ARG A 12 1.46 -7.64 2.84
CA ARG A 12 0.88 -8.66 1.96
C ARG A 12 -0.16 -9.50 2.68
N ARG A 13 0.13 -9.97 3.88
CA ARG A 13 -0.82 -10.76 4.71
C ARG A 13 -2.09 -9.97 5.01
N CYS A 14 -1.97 -8.69 5.36
CA CYS A 14 -3.13 -7.84 5.63
C CYS A 14 -3.99 -7.69 4.38
N VAL A 15 -3.39 -7.38 3.22
CA VAL A 15 -4.14 -7.21 1.96
C VAL A 15 -4.81 -8.51 1.53
N HIS A 16 -4.07 -9.62 1.56
CA HIS A 16 -4.57 -10.94 1.14
C HIS A 16 -5.69 -11.49 2.02
N ARG A 17 -5.90 -10.92 3.21
CA ARG A 17 -7.07 -11.23 4.05
C ARG A 17 -8.37 -10.64 3.48
N PHE A 18 -8.29 -9.53 2.75
CA PHE A 18 -9.44 -8.89 2.11
C PHE A 18 -9.62 -9.34 0.67
N ASP A 19 -8.53 -9.57 -0.05
CA ASP A 19 -8.53 -10.12 -1.39
C ASP A 19 -7.25 -10.94 -1.64
N PRO A 20 -7.32 -12.28 -1.68
CA PRO A 20 -6.16 -13.15 -1.90
C PRO A 20 -5.45 -12.95 -3.24
N GLU A 21 -6.16 -12.42 -4.25
CA GLU A 21 -5.61 -12.19 -5.59
C GLU A 21 -5.13 -10.74 -5.78
N ALA A 22 -5.26 -9.90 -4.76
CA ALA A 22 -4.84 -8.51 -4.85
C ALA A 22 -3.32 -8.39 -5.02
N GLU A 23 -2.93 -7.54 -5.96
CA GLU A 23 -1.53 -7.16 -6.14
C GLU A 23 -1.21 -5.93 -5.28
N VAL A 24 -0.02 -5.92 -4.69
CA VAL A 24 0.43 -4.84 -3.82
C VAL A 24 1.74 -4.28 -4.36
N ALA A 25 1.77 -2.98 -4.61
CA ALA A 25 2.95 -2.25 -5.03
C ALA A 25 3.19 -1.04 -4.12
N LEU A 26 4.46 -0.70 -3.95
CA LEU A 26 4.87 0.54 -3.28
C LEU A 26 5.04 1.61 -4.35
N PHE A 27 4.42 2.76 -4.17
CA PHE A 27 4.55 3.87 -5.12
C PHE A 27 4.91 5.15 -4.36
N GLY A 28 6.18 5.26 -3.96
CA GLY A 28 6.64 6.38 -3.15
C GLY A 28 7.05 7.60 -3.97
N SER A 29 6.64 8.79 -3.51
CA SER A 29 6.93 10.11 -4.10
C SER A 29 8.31 10.70 -3.77
N ARG A 30 9.26 9.94 -3.20
CA ARG A 30 10.48 10.54 -2.62
C ARG A 30 11.79 9.97 -3.15
N THR A 31 12.50 10.86 -3.83
CA THR A 31 13.89 10.86 -4.31
C THR A 31 14.95 10.92 -3.20
N GLU A 32 14.57 11.01 -1.91
CA GLU A 32 15.53 11.22 -0.81
C GLU A 32 15.36 10.21 0.34
N ASP A 33 16.32 9.30 0.44
CA ASP A 33 16.41 8.20 1.41
C ASP A 33 16.65 8.62 2.87
N ALA A 34 16.81 9.91 3.15
CA ALA A 34 17.37 10.40 4.42
C ALA A 34 16.38 10.57 5.59
N ARG A 35 15.05 10.56 5.37
CA ARG A 35 14.08 10.75 6.47
C ARG A 35 13.56 9.41 7.00
N ARG A 36 14.12 8.97 8.15
CA ARG A 36 13.59 7.86 8.94
C ARG A 36 12.17 8.23 9.41
N GLY A 37 11.15 7.44 9.05
CA GLY A 37 9.78 7.57 9.59
C GLY A 37 8.73 8.25 8.69
N GLY A 38 8.89 8.23 7.36
CA GLY A 38 7.90 8.83 6.45
C GLY A 38 6.61 8.02 6.25
N ASP A 39 5.65 8.66 5.57
CA ASP A 39 4.40 8.05 5.09
C ASP A 39 4.69 6.88 4.13
N ILE A 40 3.85 5.84 4.13
CA ILE A 40 3.96 4.70 3.22
C ILE A 40 2.86 4.80 2.17
N ASP A 41 3.25 5.00 0.92
CA ASP A 41 2.33 4.99 -0.23
C ASP A 41 2.18 3.55 -0.78
N LEU A 42 0.97 2.98 -0.69
CA LEU A 42 0.63 1.61 -1.12
C LEU A 42 -0.45 1.61 -2.20
N LEU A 43 -0.12 1.03 -3.35
CA LEU A 43 -1.05 0.76 -4.43
C LEU A 43 -1.53 -0.67 -4.30
N ILE A 44 -2.84 -0.85 -4.23
CA ILE A 44 -3.49 -2.15 -4.22
C ILE A 44 -4.34 -2.27 -5.47
N ILE A 45 -4.14 -3.35 -6.20
CA ILE A 45 -4.93 -3.64 -7.40
C ILE A 45 -5.90 -4.74 -7.02
N SER A 46 -7.18 -4.40 -6.92
CA SER A 46 -8.23 -5.30 -6.47
C SER A 46 -9.61 -4.83 -6.96
N LYS A 47 -10.41 -5.77 -7.45
CA LYS A 47 -11.82 -5.55 -7.80
C LYS A 47 -12.77 -5.81 -6.62
N HIS A 48 -12.25 -6.38 -5.53
CA HIS A 48 -13.03 -6.85 -4.39
C HIS A 48 -12.97 -5.92 -3.18
N ILE A 49 -11.93 -5.07 -3.10
CA ILE A 49 -11.79 -4.12 -1.98
C ILE A 49 -12.60 -2.86 -2.27
N GLY A 50 -13.78 -2.77 -1.68
CA GLY A 50 -14.66 -1.60 -1.73
C GLY A 50 -14.29 -0.53 -0.69
N VAL A 51 -15.15 0.49 -0.56
CA VAL A 51 -14.93 1.63 0.36
C VAL A 51 -14.85 1.19 1.82
N ARG A 52 -15.67 0.20 2.22
CA ARG A 52 -15.69 -0.31 3.59
C ARG A 52 -14.43 -1.12 3.90
N GLU A 53 -14.08 -2.02 3.01
CA GLU A 53 -12.90 -2.87 3.12
C GLU A 53 -11.63 -2.01 3.12
N ARG A 54 -11.60 -0.93 2.33
CA ARG A 54 -10.52 0.07 2.34
C ARG A 54 -10.29 0.66 3.73
N LEU A 55 -11.33 1.10 4.44
CA LEU A 55 -11.19 1.68 5.78
C LEU A 55 -10.65 0.64 6.78
N CYS A 56 -11.19 -0.58 6.75
CA CYS A 56 -10.72 -1.67 7.60
C CYS A 56 -9.26 -2.05 7.29
N LEU A 57 -8.90 -2.09 6.01
CA LEU A 57 -7.56 -2.42 5.55
C LEU A 57 -6.55 -1.33 5.95
N GLN A 58 -6.92 -0.05 5.81
CA GLN A 58 -6.08 1.06 6.25
C GLN A 58 -5.77 0.96 7.74
N SER A 59 -6.80 0.81 8.59
CA SER A 59 -6.61 0.64 10.04
C SER A 59 -5.75 -0.59 10.37
N ALA A 60 -5.98 -1.73 9.72
CA ALA A 60 -5.21 -2.95 9.96
C ALA A 60 -3.73 -2.80 9.57
N LEU A 61 -3.45 -2.07 8.48
CA LEU A 61 -2.09 -1.79 8.05
C LEU A 61 -1.39 -0.80 8.99
N GLU A 62 -2.09 0.23 9.45
CA GLU A 62 -1.57 1.18 10.44
C GLU A 62 -1.18 0.45 11.73
N ASP A 63 -2.06 -0.40 12.27
CA ASP A 63 -1.79 -1.22 13.45
C ASP A 63 -0.59 -2.15 13.25
N ALA A 64 -0.52 -2.84 12.09
CA ALA A 64 0.55 -3.78 11.78
C ALA A 64 1.92 -3.12 11.58
N LEU A 65 1.96 -1.85 11.17
CA LEU A 65 3.19 -1.11 10.89
C LEU A 65 3.58 -0.11 12.00
N GLY A 66 2.84 -0.11 13.11
CA GLY A 66 3.13 0.70 14.29
C GLY A 66 2.57 2.12 14.23
N LEU A 67 1.30 2.27 13.85
CA LEU A 67 0.56 3.54 13.74
C LEU A 67 1.21 4.56 12.81
N ARG A 68 1.88 4.08 11.77
CA ARG A 68 2.47 4.93 10.74
C ARG A 68 1.40 5.29 9.73
N LYS A 69 1.39 6.54 9.25
CA LYS A 69 0.45 6.96 8.21
C LYS A 69 0.70 6.18 6.91
N ILE A 70 -0.36 5.59 6.38
CA ILE A 70 -0.33 4.80 5.15
C ILE A 70 -1.32 5.43 4.17
N ASP A 71 -0.78 5.91 3.06
CA ASP A 71 -1.57 6.44 1.96
C ASP A 71 -1.92 5.29 1.01
N LEU A 72 -3.21 4.89 1.06
CA LEU A 72 -3.73 3.74 0.35
C LEU A 72 -4.48 4.16 -0.92
N VAL A 73 -3.98 3.72 -2.07
CA VAL A 73 -4.65 3.84 -3.37
C VAL A 73 -5.08 2.46 -3.81
N ILE A 74 -6.37 2.29 -4.07
CA ILE A 74 -6.94 1.02 -4.52
C ILE A 74 -7.55 1.23 -5.89
N VAL A 75 -7.14 0.42 -6.87
CA VAL A 75 -7.63 0.47 -8.24
C VAL A 75 -8.16 -0.90 -8.66
N PRO A 76 -9.26 -0.99 -9.42
CA PRO A 76 -9.78 -2.26 -9.91
C PRO A 76 -8.92 -2.88 -11.01
N ASP A 77 -8.14 -2.06 -11.71
CA ASP A 77 -7.25 -2.45 -12.78
C ASP A 77 -6.12 -1.42 -12.91
N VAL A 78 -4.93 -1.86 -13.31
CA VAL A 78 -3.86 -0.93 -13.65
C VAL A 78 -4.04 -0.53 -15.10
N GLU A 79 -4.73 0.60 -15.34
CA GLU A 79 -4.45 1.28 -16.60
C GLU A 79 -2.96 1.61 -16.61
N LYS A 80 -2.21 1.01 -17.55
CA LYS A 80 -0.76 1.16 -17.73
C LYS A 80 -0.26 2.62 -17.73
N ASN A 81 -1.17 3.59 -17.88
CA ASN A 81 -0.91 5.02 -17.87
C ASN A 81 -0.82 5.68 -16.49
N LEU A 82 -1.20 5.02 -15.39
CA LEU A 82 -1.06 5.59 -14.03
C LEU A 82 0.40 5.76 -13.60
N PHE A 83 1.33 5.00 -14.21
CA PHE A 83 2.77 5.12 -13.97
C PHE A 83 3.50 6.05 -14.95
N ALA A 84 2.83 6.54 -16.00
CA ALA A 84 3.47 7.27 -17.11
C ALA A 84 3.61 8.80 -16.90
N LYS A 85 3.25 9.33 -15.72
CA LYS A 85 3.30 10.78 -15.42
C LYS A 85 4.30 11.19 -14.34
N PHE A 86 5.31 10.36 -14.10
CA PHE A 86 6.49 10.78 -13.34
C PHE A 86 7.74 10.47 -14.19
N VAL A 87 7.99 11.33 -15.17
CA VAL A 87 9.31 11.54 -15.78
C VAL A 87 9.70 12.97 -15.50
#